data_AF-A0AAD2UCI4-F1
#
_entry.id   AF-A0AAD2UCI4-F1
#
_cell.length_a   1.000
_cell.length_b   1.000
_cell.length_c   1.000
_cell.angle_alpha   90.00
_cell.angle_beta   90.00
_cell.angle_gamma   90.00
#
_symmetry.space_group_name_H-M   'P 1'
#
loop_
_entity.id
_entity.type
_entity.pdbx_description
1 polymer ?
#
loop_
_entity_poly.entity_id
_entity_poly.type
_entity_poly.pdbx_seq_one_letter_code
_entity_poly.pdbx_strand_id
1 'polypeptide(L)'
;DGEEINLFDILPLFRLNDGDGGFYLDKACVVSRDPLDPDNFGKQNVGIYRMEVKGKRKLGLQPVPMHDIVLHLHKAEERGEDLPIAITLGNDPIITLMGATPLKYDQSEYEMAGALRESPYPIATAPLTGFDVPWGSEVILEGVIESRKREIEGPFGEFTGHYSGGRNMTVVRIDKVSYRTRPIFESLYLGMPWTEIDYLMGPATCVPLYQQLKAEFPEVQAVNAMYTHGLLAIISTKKRYGGFARAVGLRAMTTPHGLGYVKMVIMVDEDVDPFNLPQVMWALSSKVNPAGDLVQLPNMSVLELDPGSSPAGITDKLIIDATTPVAPDNRGHYSQPVVDLPETKAWAEKLTAMLAARK
;
A
#
# COMPACT_ATOMS: atom_id res chain seq x y z
N ASP A 1 23.25 -20.99 -13.72
CA ASP A 1 24.18 -20.11 -12.99
C ASP A 1 24.96 -19.24 -13.96
N GLY A 2 25.36 -18.04 -13.53
CA GLY A 2 26.28 -17.19 -14.28
C GLY A 2 25.76 -16.71 -15.65
N GLU A 3 26.66 -16.65 -16.64
CA GLU A 3 26.40 -16.05 -17.97
C GLU A 3 25.36 -16.81 -18.81
N GLU A 4 25.10 -18.09 -18.50
CA GLU A 4 24.11 -18.90 -19.21
C GLU A 4 22.66 -18.56 -18.82
N ILE A 5 22.46 -17.73 -17.79
CA ILE A 5 21.13 -17.32 -17.35
C ILE A 5 20.48 -16.45 -18.43
N ASN A 6 19.27 -16.83 -18.85
CA ASN A 6 18.39 -16.01 -19.66
C ASN A 6 16.98 -15.95 -19.06
N LEU A 7 16.65 -14.84 -18.39
CA LEU A 7 15.36 -14.61 -17.76
C LEU A 7 14.18 -14.69 -18.74
N PHE A 8 14.39 -14.33 -20.02
CA PHE A 8 13.36 -14.44 -21.06
C PHE A 8 13.00 -15.88 -21.43
N ASP A 9 13.90 -16.84 -21.16
CA ASP A 9 13.66 -18.26 -21.41
C ASP A 9 13.09 -18.97 -20.16
N ILE A 10 13.37 -18.42 -18.97
CA ILE A 10 13.01 -19.04 -17.68
C ILE A 10 11.64 -18.56 -17.18
N LEU A 11 11.32 -17.28 -17.34
CA LEU A 11 10.12 -16.67 -16.80
C LEU A 11 9.08 -16.44 -17.91
N PRO A 12 7.78 -16.71 -17.66
CA PRO A 12 6.72 -16.43 -18.61
C PRO A 12 6.37 -14.93 -18.61
N LEU A 13 7.26 -14.12 -19.16
CA LEU A 13 7.18 -12.66 -19.15
C LEU A 13 6.11 -12.16 -20.14
N PHE A 14 5.23 -11.27 -19.67
CA PHE A 14 4.25 -10.57 -20.49
C PHE A 14 4.07 -9.14 -19.98
N ARG A 15 3.56 -8.25 -20.84
CA ARG A 15 3.28 -6.86 -20.48
C ARG A 15 1.83 -6.74 -20.04
N LEU A 16 1.59 -6.01 -18.96
CA LEU A 16 0.25 -5.80 -18.41
C LEU A 16 -0.47 -4.67 -19.12
N ASN A 17 0.24 -3.58 -19.40
CA ASN A 17 -0.31 -2.40 -20.05
C ASN A 17 0.42 -2.09 -21.38
N ASP A 18 -0.25 -1.40 -22.29
CA ASP A 18 0.22 -1.16 -23.66
C ASP A 18 1.48 -0.27 -23.73
N GLY A 19 1.50 0.76 -22.88
CA GLY A 19 2.60 1.69 -22.69
C GLY A 19 3.69 1.25 -21.73
N ASP A 20 3.64 0.04 -21.14
CA ASP A 20 4.73 -0.43 -20.26
C ASP A 20 6.05 -0.55 -21.07
N GLY A 21 7.14 -0.01 -20.51
CA GLY A 21 8.48 0.06 -21.12
C GLY A 21 9.14 -1.30 -21.34
N GLY A 22 8.71 -2.32 -20.60
CA GLY A 22 9.25 -3.67 -20.66
C GLY A 22 8.33 -4.69 -19.99
N PHE A 23 8.89 -5.85 -19.69
CA PHE A 23 8.22 -6.87 -18.86
C PHE A 23 8.55 -6.63 -17.40
N TYR A 24 7.61 -6.90 -16.51
CA TYR A 24 7.78 -6.60 -15.09
C TYR A 24 7.60 -7.84 -14.20
N LEU A 25 8.34 -7.82 -13.09
CA LEU A 25 8.11 -8.68 -11.93
C LEU A 25 7.40 -7.82 -10.88
N ASP A 26 6.07 -7.96 -10.80
CA ASP A 26 5.23 -7.02 -10.05
C ASP A 26 4.93 -7.44 -8.61
N LYS A 27 5.05 -8.74 -8.30
CA LYS A 27 4.72 -9.33 -6.99
C LYS A 27 5.93 -10.05 -6.38
N ALA A 28 7.07 -9.38 -6.37
CA ALA A 28 8.35 -9.96 -5.96
C ALA A 28 8.75 -9.51 -4.56
N CYS A 29 8.98 -10.47 -3.65
CA CYS A 29 9.59 -10.22 -2.35
C CYS A 29 11.11 -10.15 -2.52
N VAL A 30 11.71 -8.98 -2.27
CA VAL A 30 13.16 -8.76 -2.33
C VAL A 30 13.72 -8.73 -0.91
N VAL A 31 14.62 -9.67 -0.66
CA VAL A 31 15.32 -9.85 0.61
C VAL A 31 16.68 -9.17 0.53
N SER A 32 16.98 -8.32 1.52
CA SER A 32 18.28 -7.68 1.71
C SER A 32 18.65 -7.63 3.19
N ARG A 33 19.94 -7.53 3.51
CA ARG A 33 20.43 -7.36 4.88
C ARG A 33 21.23 -6.08 5.01
N ASP A 34 21.25 -5.51 6.21
CA ASP A 34 22.11 -4.38 6.54
C ASP A 34 23.58 -4.77 6.38
N PRO A 35 24.34 -4.15 5.45
CA PRO A 35 25.74 -4.52 5.22
C PRO A 35 26.64 -4.21 6.43
N LEU A 36 26.17 -3.38 7.37
CA LEU A 36 26.88 -3.07 8.62
C LEU A 36 26.52 -4.02 9.77
N ASP A 37 25.47 -4.83 9.61
CA ASP A 37 24.99 -5.78 10.62
C ASP A 37 24.37 -7.03 9.96
N PRO A 38 25.14 -7.78 9.14
CA PRO A 38 24.62 -8.82 8.25
C PRO A 38 24.11 -10.09 8.94
N ASP A 39 24.40 -10.25 10.24
CA ASP A 39 23.96 -11.38 11.04
C ASP A 39 22.70 -11.07 11.88
N ASN A 40 22.23 -9.83 11.83
CA ASN A 40 21.04 -9.40 12.57
C ASN A 40 19.77 -9.72 11.77
N PHE A 41 19.12 -10.82 12.12
CA PHE A 41 17.87 -11.26 11.50
C PHE A 41 16.76 -10.19 11.54
N GLY A 42 16.69 -9.40 12.61
CA GLY A 42 15.68 -8.34 12.76
C GLY A 42 15.89 -7.15 11.81
N LYS A 43 17.06 -7.04 11.17
CA LYS A 43 17.38 -6.04 10.13
C LYS A 43 17.42 -6.63 8.72
N GLN A 44 16.98 -7.87 8.56
CA GLN A 44 16.75 -8.42 7.24
C GLN A 44 15.40 -7.91 6.73
N ASN A 45 15.43 -7.08 5.69
CA ASN A 45 14.23 -6.54 5.07
C ASN A 45 13.66 -7.52 4.04
N VAL A 46 12.35 -7.71 4.06
CA VAL A 46 11.59 -8.32 2.96
C VAL A 46 10.59 -7.31 2.42
N GLY A 47 10.90 -6.68 1.28
CA GLY A 47 9.99 -5.70 0.69
C GLY A 47 9.41 -6.15 -0.64
N ILE A 48 8.25 -5.63 -1.02
CA ILE A 48 7.70 -5.79 -2.38
C ILE A 48 8.19 -4.65 -3.27
N TYR A 49 8.79 -5.01 -4.41
CA TYR A 49 9.27 -4.04 -5.39
C TYR A 49 8.97 -4.51 -6.80
N ARG A 50 8.54 -3.58 -7.64
CA ARG A 50 8.46 -3.80 -9.08
C ARG A 50 9.85 -3.80 -9.71
N MET A 51 10.08 -4.71 -10.64
CA MET A 51 11.35 -4.80 -11.38
C MET A 51 11.12 -4.99 -12.87
N GLU A 52 11.68 -4.11 -13.70
CA GLU A 52 11.68 -4.27 -15.14
C GLU A 52 12.74 -5.32 -15.55
N VAL A 53 12.38 -6.27 -16.42
CA VAL A 53 13.32 -7.22 -17.02
C VAL A 53 13.98 -6.57 -18.23
N LYS A 54 15.25 -6.17 -18.08
CA LYS A 54 15.99 -5.35 -19.06
C LYS A 54 16.98 -6.14 -19.92
N GLY A 55 17.22 -7.41 -19.57
CA GLY A 55 18.19 -8.25 -20.26
C GLY A 55 18.20 -9.67 -19.71
N LYS A 56 19.01 -10.53 -20.33
CA LYS A 56 19.11 -11.96 -19.98
C LYS A 56 19.34 -12.21 -18.49
N ARG A 57 20.03 -11.31 -17.80
CA ARG A 57 20.34 -11.39 -16.37
C ARG A 57 20.33 -10.04 -15.68
N LYS A 58 19.57 -9.09 -16.23
CA LYS A 58 19.55 -7.70 -15.79
C LYS A 58 18.13 -7.26 -15.48
N LEU A 59 17.93 -6.68 -14.29
CA LEU A 59 16.68 -6.02 -13.91
C LEU A 59 16.91 -4.54 -13.61
N GLY A 60 15.88 -3.73 -13.79
CA GLY A 60 15.78 -2.38 -13.21
C GLY A 60 14.90 -2.43 -11.98
N LEU A 61 15.41 -2.04 -10.82
CA LEU A 61 14.68 -2.01 -9.56
C LEU A 61 14.46 -0.55 -9.13
N GLN A 62 13.21 -0.21 -8.80
CA GLN A 62 12.85 1.07 -8.18
C GLN A 62 12.72 0.92 -6.66
N PRO A 63 13.75 1.29 -5.88
CA PRO A 63 13.61 1.40 -4.45
C PRO A 63 13.22 2.85 -4.08
N VAL A 64 12.17 3.01 -3.27
CA VAL A 64 11.70 4.33 -2.79
C VAL A 64 12.53 4.75 -1.58
N PRO A 65 12.96 6.03 -1.44
CA PRO A 65 13.92 6.45 -0.41
C PRO A 65 13.59 6.09 1.04
N MET A 66 12.31 5.88 1.36
CA MET A 66 11.87 5.52 2.72
C MET A 66 11.93 4.02 3.01
N HIS A 67 12.25 3.16 2.03
CA HIS A 67 12.31 1.70 2.21
C HIS A 67 13.67 1.26 2.74
N ASP A 68 13.69 0.23 3.59
CA ASP A 68 14.91 -0.24 4.25
C ASP A 68 15.99 -0.72 3.28
N ILE A 69 15.59 -1.28 2.12
CA ILE A 69 16.54 -1.63 1.04
C ILE A 69 17.35 -0.42 0.55
N VAL A 70 16.80 0.80 0.58
CA VAL A 70 17.55 2.01 0.21
C VAL A 70 18.58 2.35 1.27
N LEU A 71 18.25 2.17 2.55
CA LEU A 71 19.21 2.35 3.64
C LEU A 71 20.35 1.33 3.53
N HIS A 72 20.04 0.07 3.22
CA HIS A 72 21.04 -0.96 2.97
C HIS A 72 21.91 -0.62 1.76
N LEU A 73 21.30 -0.16 0.66
CA LEU A 73 22.01 0.18 -0.57
C LEU A 73 22.93 1.39 -0.36
N HIS A 74 22.45 2.42 0.35
CA HIS A 74 23.25 3.60 0.64
C HIS A 74 24.53 3.24 1.42
N LYS A 75 24.40 2.42 2.46
CA LYS A 75 25.55 1.93 3.25
C LYS A 75 26.53 1.10 2.40
N ALA A 76 26.02 0.27 1.49
CA ALA A 76 26.87 -0.50 0.56
C ALA A 76 27.59 0.44 -0.43
N GLU A 77 26.87 1.42 -0.99
CA GLU A 77 27.43 2.40 -1.92
C GLU A 77 28.49 3.31 -1.27
N GLU A 78 28.32 3.68 0.01
CA GLU A 78 29.34 4.41 0.78
C GLU A 78 30.64 3.61 0.92
N ARG A 79 30.53 2.28 1.02
CA ARG A 79 31.67 1.36 1.06
C ARG A 79 32.24 1.01 -0.32
N GLY A 80 31.57 1.43 -1.39
CA GLY A 80 31.94 1.07 -2.77
C GLY A 80 31.67 -0.40 -3.08
N GLU A 81 30.71 -1.00 -2.39
CA GLU A 81 30.31 -2.41 -2.54
C GLU A 81 28.94 -2.50 -3.23
N ASP A 82 28.73 -3.60 -3.95
CA ASP A 82 27.41 -3.99 -4.42
C ASP A 82 26.56 -4.51 -3.25
N LEU A 83 25.24 -4.35 -3.29
CA LEU A 83 24.34 -4.89 -2.25
C LEU A 83 23.82 -6.26 -2.67
N PRO A 84 24.14 -7.36 -1.97
CA PRO A 84 23.55 -8.67 -2.24
C PRO A 84 22.05 -8.68 -1.97
N ILE A 85 21.29 -9.31 -2.87
CA ILE A 85 19.83 -9.45 -2.75
C ILE A 85 19.38 -10.86 -3.16
N ALA A 86 18.25 -11.30 -2.61
CA ALA A 86 17.52 -12.46 -3.11
C ALA A 86 16.08 -12.03 -3.45
N ILE A 87 15.66 -12.27 -4.68
CA ILE A 87 14.32 -11.96 -5.18
C ILE A 87 13.54 -13.26 -5.20
N THR A 88 12.36 -13.28 -4.60
CA THR A 88 11.49 -14.46 -4.54
C THR A 88 10.14 -14.20 -5.18
N LEU A 89 9.67 -15.15 -5.99
CA LEU A 89 8.43 -15.08 -6.78
C LEU A 89 7.52 -16.27 -6.43
N GLY A 90 6.20 -16.06 -6.54
CA GLY A 90 5.20 -17.08 -6.22
C GLY A 90 5.26 -17.47 -4.74
N ASN A 91 5.14 -16.48 -3.87
CA ASN A 91 5.32 -16.66 -2.43
C ASN A 91 4.00 -17.03 -1.73
N ASP A 92 4.09 -17.47 -0.48
CA ASP A 92 2.94 -17.55 0.40
C ASP A 92 2.29 -16.14 0.55
N PRO A 93 0.95 -16.01 0.45
CA PRO A 93 0.31 -14.69 0.46
C PRO A 93 0.59 -13.84 1.70
N ILE A 94 0.89 -14.46 2.85
CA ILE A 94 1.10 -13.74 4.12
C ILE A 94 2.41 -12.97 4.08
N ILE A 95 3.49 -13.52 3.52
CA ILE A 95 4.74 -12.78 3.42
C ILE A 95 4.65 -11.64 2.41
N THR A 96 3.86 -11.80 1.34
CA THR A 96 3.61 -10.70 0.41
C THR A 96 2.83 -9.57 1.05
N LEU A 97 1.85 -9.89 1.91
CA LEU A 97 1.11 -8.89 2.69
C LEU A 97 2.04 -8.17 3.69
N MET A 98 2.88 -8.91 4.41
CA MET A 98 3.80 -8.34 5.40
C MET A 98 4.92 -7.53 4.76
N GLY A 99 5.45 -7.96 3.63
CA GLY A 99 6.46 -7.20 2.87
C GLY A 99 5.96 -5.90 2.24
N ALA A 100 4.65 -5.65 2.28
CA ALA A 100 4.04 -4.38 1.90
C ALA A 100 3.58 -3.56 3.11
N THR A 101 3.70 -4.10 4.33
CA THR A 101 3.27 -3.42 5.56
C THR A 101 4.39 -2.51 6.08
N PRO A 102 4.10 -1.26 6.46
CA PRO A 102 5.11 -0.34 6.98
C PRO A 102 5.49 -0.74 8.42
N LEU A 103 6.45 -1.65 8.56
CA LEU A 103 7.07 -2.03 9.83
C LEU A 103 8.21 -1.07 10.20
N LYS A 104 8.69 -1.15 11.44
CA LYS A 104 9.91 -0.45 11.84
C LYS A 104 11.14 -1.19 11.32
N TYR A 105 12.23 -0.47 11.11
CA TYR A 105 13.52 -1.00 10.62
C TYR A 105 14.09 -2.17 11.43
N ASP A 106 13.73 -2.29 12.71
CA ASP A 106 14.16 -3.34 13.62
C ASP A 106 13.08 -4.42 13.85
N GLN A 107 12.04 -4.47 13.02
CA GLN A 107 10.96 -5.45 13.06
C GLN A 107 10.99 -6.32 11.81
N SER A 108 10.99 -7.64 12.00
CA SER A 108 11.04 -8.58 10.88
C SER A 108 9.66 -8.84 10.27
N GLU A 109 9.55 -8.77 8.94
CA GLU A 109 8.35 -9.20 8.23
C GLU A 109 8.05 -10.68 8.45
N TYR A 110 9.07 -11.52 8.64
CA TYR A 110 8.89 -12.94 8.94
C TYR A 110 8.28 -13.18 10.31
N GLU A 111 8.69 -12.42 11.33
CA GLU A 111 8.11 -12.50 12.66
C GLU A 111 6.64 -12.05 12.65
N MET A 112 6.34 -10.97 11.92
CA MET A 112 4.97 -10.48 11.74
C MET A 112 4.11 -11.47 10.93
N ALA A 113 4.68 -12.08 9.88
CA ALA A 113 4.01 -13.14 9.14
C ALA A 113 3.76 -14.37 10.02
N GLY A 114 4.70 -14.70 10.91
CA GLY A 114 4.53 -15.76 11.90
C GLY A 114 3.44 -15.44 12.94
N ALA A 115 3.35 -14.20 13.38
CA ALA A 115 2.28 -13.75 14.27
C ALA A 115 0.90 -13.88 13.63
N LEU A 116 0.73 -13.48 12.36
CA LEU A 116 -0.52 -13.67 11.62
C LEU A 116 -0.87 -15.14 11.39
N ARG A 117 0.14 -16.01 11.29
CA ARG A 117 -0.01 -17.46 11.15
C ARG A 117 -0.22 -18.18 12.48
N GLU A 118 -0.10 -17.47 13.61
CA GLU A 118 -0.05 -18.05 14.96
C GLU A 118 1.04 -19.16 15.09
N SER A 119 2.08 -19.10 14.27
CA SER A 119 3.17 -20.09 14.20
C SER A 119 4.39 -19.51 13.48
N PRO A 120 5.63 -19.93 13.79
CA PRO A 120 6.83 -19.42 13.12
C PRO A 120 6.74 -19.52 11.59
N TYR A 121 7.07 -18.44 10.88
CA TYR A 121 7.04 -18.44 9.43
C TYR A 121 8.18 -19.32 8.87
N PRO A 122 7.88 -20.25 7.95
CA PRO A 122 8.89 -21.16 7.41
C PRO A 122 9.80 -20.43 6.41
N ILE A 123 11.11 -20.48 6.67
CA ILE A 123 12.17 -19.91 5.83
C ILE A 123 13.06 -21.02 5.24
N ALA A 124 13.74 -20.70 4.15
CA ALA A 124 14.80 -21.50 3.53
C ALA A 124 16.06 -20.64 3.36
N THR A 125 17.23 -21.27 3.29
CA THR A 125 18.49 -20.57 3.03
C THR A 125 18.74 -20.50 1.52
N ALA A 126 18.92 -19.29 1.01
CA ALA A 126 19.24 -19.04 -0.39
C ALA A 126 20.67 -19.56 -0.71
N PRO A 127 20.86 -20.36 -1.78
CA PRO A 127 22.10 -21.11 -1.98
C PRO A 127 23.32 -20.26 -2.40
N LEU A 128 23.14 -19.06 -2.96
CA LEU A 128 24.23 -18.14 -3.29
C LEU A 128 24.44 -17.10 -2.18
N THR A 129 23.39 -16.42 -1.73
CA THR A 129 23.52 -15.31 -0.77
C THR A 129 23.55 -15.76 0.69
N GLY A 130 23.05 -16.96 1.00
CA GLY A 130 22.88 -17.43 2.37
C GLY A 130 21.75 -16.73 3.13
N PHE A 131 20.91 -15.93 2.45
CA PHE A 131 19.81 -15.20 3.07
C PHE A 131 18.65 -16.11 3.46
N ASP A 132 17.89 -15.69 4.47
CA ASP A 132 16.64 -16.36 4.83
C ASP A 132 15.53 -15.87 3.89
N VAL A 133 15.10 -16.74 2.99
CA VAL A 133 14.06 -16.49 1.99
C VAL A 133 12.78 -17.27 2.33
N PRO A 134 11.61 -16.92 1.77
CA PRO A 134 10.40 -17.68 2.02
C PRO A 134 10.55 -19.15 1.56
N TRP A 135 10.30 -20.12 2.44
CA TRP A 135 10.51 -21.55 2.13
C TRP A 135 9.65 -22.05 0.94
N GLY A 136 8.51 -21.40 0.70
CA GLY A 136 7.52 -21.78 -0.29
C GLY A 136 7.73 -21.20 -1.69
N SER A 137 8.74 -20.36 -1.93
CA SER A 137 8.88 -19.63 -3.20
C SER A 137 8.98 -20.57 -4.41
N GLU A 138 8.31 -20.19 -5.49
CA GLU A 138 8.30 -20.93 -6.75
C GLU A 138 9.59 -20.70 -7.56
N VAL A 139 10.12 -19.47 -7.51
CA VAL A 139 11.37 -19.05 -8.14
C VAL A 139 12.15 -18.13 -7.20
N ILE A 140 13.47 -18.30 -7.17
CA ILE A 140 14.42 -17.45 -6.45
C ILE A 140 15.46 -16.96 -7.47
N LEU A 141 15.64 -15.63 -7.56
CA LEU A 141 16.69 -14.98 -8.33
C LEU A 141 17.67 -14.34 -7.35
N GLU A 142 18.93 -14.76 -7.36
CA GLU A 142 19.97 -14.27 -6.45
C GLU A 142 21.02 -13.50 -7.23
N GLY A 143 21.52 -12.42 -6.62
CA GLY A 143 22.52 -11.57 -7.25
C GLY A 143 22.77 -10.32 -6.43
N VAL A 144 23.01 -9.21 -7.12
CA VAL A 144 23.35 -7.95 -6.46
C VAL A 144 22.68 -6.76 -7.12
N ILE A 145 22.40 -5.72 -6.33
CA ILE A 145 22.21 -4.36 -6.84
C ILE A 145 23.61 -3.78 -7.09
N GLU A 146 23.89 -3.43 -8.35
CA GLU A 146 25.18 -2.86 -8.76
C GLU A 146 25.35 -1.45 -8.19
N SER A 147 26.41 -1.27 -7.41
CA SER A 147 26.73 -0.04 -6.69
C SER A 147 26.88 1.14 -7.65
N ARG A 148 26.22 2.27 -7.35
CA ARG A 148 26.33 3.55 -8.08
C ARG A 148 26.00 3.47 -9.58
N LYS A 149 25.41 2.36 -10.03
CA LYS A 149 24.96 2.17 -11.40
C LYS A 149 23.48 2.41 -11.49
N ARG A 150 23.08 3.23 -12.47
CA ARG A 150 21.68 3.55 -12.74
C ARG A 150 21.43 3.49 -14.25
N GLU A 151 20.24 3.04 -14.64
CA GLU A 151 19.78 3.05 -16.02
C GLU A 151 18.31 3.47 -16.05
N ILE A 152 17.84 3.99 -17.20
CA ILE A 152 16.43 4.35 -17.39
C ILE A 152 15.56 3.09 -17.30
N GLU A 153 14.56 3.12 -16.42
CA GLU A 153 13.46 2.14 -16.27
C GLU A 153 12.14 2.86 -16.54
N GLY A 154 11.14 2.12 -17.03
CA GLY A 154 9.80 2.65 -17.30
C GLY A 154 9.62 3.13 -18.75
N PRO A 155 8.45 3.70 -19.09
CA PRO A 155 7.32 4.00 -18.20
C PRO A 155 6.57 2.76 -17.70
N PHE A 156 5.78 2.90 -16.64
CA PHE A 156 5.04 1.80 -16.01
C PHE A 156 3.64 2.23 -15.54
N GLY A 157 2.64 1.38 -15.73
CA GLY A 157 1.29 1.60 -15.21
C GLY A 157 1.23 1.51 -13.69
N GLU A 158 1.05 2.64 -13.01
CA GLU A 158 1.00 2.71 -11.55
C GLU A 158 -0.40 2.40 -10.98
N PHE A 159 -0.47 2.12 -9.68
CA PHE A 159 -1.71 1.91 -8.91
C PHE A 159 -2.70 3.10 -8.96
N THR A 160 -2.25 4.26 -9.43
CA THR A 160 -3.10 5.44 -9.64
C THR A 160 -3.88 5.36 -10.96
N GLY A 161 -3.67 4.32 -11.77
CA GLY A 161 -4.25 4.19 -13.11
C GLY A 161 -3.56 5.04 -14.18
N HIS A 162 -2.37 5.58 -13.89
CA HIS A 162 -1.61 6.45 -14.78
C HIS A 162 -0.18 5.91 -14.96
N TYR A 163 0.45 6.25 -16.09
CA TYR A 163 1.85 5.92 -16.30
C TYR A 163 2.76 6.79 -15.44
N SER A 164 3.67 6.18 -14.69
CA SER A 164 4.89 6.86 -14.29
C SER A 164 5.81 6.99 -15.51
N GLY A 165 6.43 8.15 -15.68
CA GLY A 165 7.45 8.36 -16.71
C GLY A 165 8.72 7.56 -16.43
N GLY A 166 9.62 7.50 -17.40
CA GLY A 166 10.90 6.83 -17.22
C GLY A 166 11.80 7.54 -16.22
N ARG A 167 12.52 6.78 -15.39
CA ARG A 167 13.41 7.31 -14.33
C ARG A 167 14.70 6.50 -14.26
N ASN A 168 15.79 7.13 -13.79
CA ASN A 168 17.05 6.43 -13.55
C ASN A 168 16.94 5.56 -12.29
N MET A 169 16.93 4.24 -12.47
CA MET A 169 16.71 3.25 -11.43
C MET A 169 17.93 2.36 -11.23
N THR A 170 17.97 1.68 -10.07
CA THR A 170 19.06 0.76 -9.72
C THR A 170 19.11 -0.42 -10.66
N VAL A 171 20.32 -0.89 -10.97
CA VAL A 171 20.52 -2.05 -11.85
C VAL A 171 20.81 -3.27 -10.99
N VAL A 172 20.06 -4.34 -11.22
CA VAL A 172 20.28 -5.64 -10.58
C VAL A 172 20.92 -6.59 -11.58
N ARG A 173 22.00 -7.25 -11.17
CA ARG A 173 22.60 -8.37 -11.90
C ARG A 173 22.21 -9.67 -11.23
N ILE A 174 21.67 -10.62 -11.99
CA ILE A 174 21.31 -11.96 -11.51
C ILE A 174 22.45 -12.93 -11.75
N ASP A 175 22.90 -13.58 -10.68
CA ASP A 175 24.04 -14.49 -10.65
C ASP A 175 23.63 -15.96 -10.48
N LYS A 176 22.47 -16.23 -9.86
CA LYS A 176 21.89 -17.56 -9.72
C LYS A 176 20.37 -17.53 -9.84
N VAL A 177 19.80 -18.59 -10.42
CA VAL A 177 18.35 -18.79 -10.48
C VAL A 177 18.04 -20.20 -10.01
N SER A 178 17.17 -20.30 -9.01
CA SER A 178 16.67 -21.56 -8.45
C SER A 178 15.15 -21.58 -8.60
N TYR A 179 14.57 -22.71 -9.00
CA TYR A 179 13.12 -22.83 -9.19
C TYR A 179 12.64 -24.25 -8.92
N ARG A 180 11.35 -24.38 -8.58
CA ARG A 180 10.68 -25.69 -8.43
C ARG A 180 10.61 -26.42 -9.76
N THR A 181 10.39 -27.74 -9.74
CA THR A 181 10.29 -28.55 -10.98
C THR A 181 9.23 -28.04 -11.96
N ARG A 182 8.14 -27.45 -11.45
CA ARG A 182 7.05 -26.86 -12.24
C ARG A 182 6.62 -25.56 -11.58
N PRO A 183 7.38 -24.46 -11.76
CA PRO A 183 7.16 -23.25 -11.01
C PRO A 183 5.87 -22.56 -11.46
N ILE A 184 5.14 -21.99 -10.50
CA ILE A 184 4.02 -21.09 -10.76
C ILE A 184 4.56 -19.66 -10.81
N PHE A 185 4.29 -18.96 -11.89
CA PHE A 185 4.59 -17.53 -12.00
C PHE A 185 3.36 -16.72 -11.62
N GLU A 186 3.49 -15.92 -10.58
CA GLU A 186 2.46 -15.01 -10.11
C GLU A 186 2.74 -13.59 -10.66
N SER A 187 1.71 -12.95 -11.20
CA SER A 187 1.75 -11.56 -11.64
C SER A 187 0.63 -10.80 -10.94
N LEU A 188 0.90 -9.54 -10.63
CA LEU A 188 -0.02 -8.63 -9.99
C LEU A 188 -0.39 -7.55 -11.00
N TYR A 189 -1.68 -7.39 -11.27
CA TYR A 189 -2.13 -6.28 -12.10
C TYR A 189 -2.16 -4.98 -11.29
N LEU A 190 -1.53 -3.93 -11.82
CA LEU A 190 -1.60 -2.56 -11.32
C LEU A 190 -2.17 -1.66 -12.41
N GLY A 191 -3.08 -0.78 -12.02
CA GLY A 191 -3.77 0.12 -12.95
C GLY A 191 -4.89 0.87 -12.27
N MET A 192 -5.98 1.14 -13.02
CA MET A 192 -7.13 1.84 -12.49
C MET A 192 -7.82 0.99 -11.40
N PRO A 193 -7.90 1.47 -10.14
CA PRO A 193 -8.50 0.72 -9.05
C PRO A 193 -10.01 0.49 -9.31
N TRP A 194 -10.62 -0.59 -8.81
CA TRP A 194 -10.07 -1.56 -7.87
C TRP A 194 -9.40 -2.75 -8.56
N THR A 195 -8.23 -3.13 -8.04
CA THR A 195 -7.40 -4.24 -8.49
C THR A 195 -6.92 -5.06 -7.28
N GLU A 196 -6.25 -6.19 -7.50
CA GLU A 196 -5.75 -7.05 -6.40
C GLU A 196 -4.86 -6.28 -5.42
N ILE A 197 -3.99 -5.38 -5.93
CA ILE A 197 -3.05 -4.62 -5.06
C ILE A 197 -3.79 -3.71 -4.08
N ASP A 198 -4.92 -3.12 -4.47
CA ASP A 198 -5.70 -2.25 -3.58
C ASP A 198 -6.23 -3.01 -2.36
N TYR A 199 -6.60 -4.28 -2.53
CA TYR A 199 -7.04 -5.14 -1.44
C TYR A 199 -5.86 -5.64 -0.59
N LEU A 200 -4.72 -5.93 -1.21
CA LEU A 200 -3.49 -6.30 -0.48
C LEU A 200 -2.97 -5.13 0.37
N MET A 201 -3.02 -3.91 -0.15
CA MET A 201 -2.57 -2.70 0.56
C MET A 201 -3.58 -2.16 1.56
N GLY A 202 -4.87 -2.50 1.41
CA GLY A 202 -5.95 -2.01 2.27
C GLY A 202 -5.66 -2.14 3.77
N PRO A 203 -5.29 -3.32 4.29
CA PRO A 203 -4.92 -3.48 5.69
C PRO A 203 -3.69 -2.66 6.11
N ALA A 204 -2.65 -2.62 5.27
CA ALA A 204 -1.40 -1.89 5.51
C ALA A 204 -1.57 -0.36 5.54
N THR A 205 -2.67 0.16 4.98
CA THR A 205 -3.01 1.60 4.98
C THR A 205 -4.03 1.91 6.08
N CYS A 206 -5.12 1.14 6.16
CA CYS A 206 -6.24 1.39 7.07
C CYS A 206 -5.85 1.15 8.53
N VAL A 207 -5.14 0.05 8.83
CA VAL A 207 -4.85 -0.34 10.22
C VAL A 207 -3.88 0.62 10.90
N PRO A 208 -2.72 1.00 10.30
CA PRO A 208 -1.82 1.95 10.94
C PRO A 208 -2.45 3.33 11.15
N LEU A 209 -3.19 3.84 10.16
CA LEU A 209 -3.92 5.10 10.31
C LEU A 209 -4.96 5.02 11.44
N TYR A 210 -5.75 3.94 11.48
CA TYR A 210 -6.73 3.72 12.54
C TYR A 210 -6.06 3.69 13.91
N GLN A 211 -5.01 2.89 14.10
CA GLN A 211 -4.33 2.76 15.39
C GLN A 211 -3.76 4.09 15.88
N GLN A 212 -3.09 4.84 15.00
CA GLN A 212 -2.48 6.12 15.33
C GLN A 212 -3.53 7.17 15.69
N LEU A 213 -4.61 7.25 14.90
CA LEU A 213 -5.71 8.17 15.19
C LEU A 213 -6.48 7.78 16.45
N LYS A 214 -6.76 6.49 16.65
CA LYS A 214 -7.51 5.97 17.79
C LYS A 214 -6.78 6.19 19.11
N ALA A 215 -5.45 6.13 19.10
CA ALA A 215 -4.62 6.39 20.28
C ALA A 215 -4.75 7.84 20.80
N GLU A 216 -4.93 8.81 19.90
CA GLU A 216 -5.04 10.24 20.24
C GLU A 216 -6.51 10.71 20.32
N PHE A 217 -7.38 10.11 19.50
CA PHE A 217 -8.79 10.41 19.38
C PHE A 217 -9.62 9.12 19.51
N PRO A 218 -9.95 8.71 20.76
CA PRO A 218 -10.81 7.55 21.01
C PRO A 218 -12.17 7.60 20.31
N GLU A 219 -12.61 8.77 19.87
CA GLU A 219 -13.81 9.03 19.10
C GLU A 219 -13.78 8.44 17.69
N VAL A 220 -12.61 8.17 17.11
CA VAL A 220 -12.50 7.56 15.77
C VAL A 220 -13.09 6.14 15.79
N GLN A 221 -14.07 5.87 14.94
CA GLN A 221 -14.75 4.58 14.89
C GLN A 221 -14.14 3.65 13.84
N ALA A 222 -13.84 4.18 12.66
CA ALA A 222 -13.29 3.42 11.54
C ALA A 222 -12.53 4.33 10.56
N VAL A 223 -11.58 3.75 9.83
CA VAL A 223 -10.81 4.41 8.78
C VAL A 223 -10.82 3.53 7.54
N ASN A 224 -11.32 4.07 6.43
CA ASN A 224 -11.15 3.50 5.10
C ASN A 224 -10.13 4.34 4.33
N ALA A 225 -8.93 3.79 4.16
CA ALA A 225 -7.85 4.36 3.35
C ALA A 225 -7.54 3.49 2.13
N MET A 226 -8.52 2.71 1.64
CA MET A 226 -8.31 1.82 0.51
C MET A 226 -8.25 2.56 -0.83
N TYR A 227 -8.91 3.72 -0.95
CA TYR A 227 -8.99 4.46 -2.22
C TYR A 227 -7.62 4.95 -2.67
N THR A 228 -7.08 4.26 -3.69
CA THR A 228 -5.77 4.52 -4.27
C THR A 228 -4.69 4.60 -3.18
N HIS A 229 -4.63 3.55 -2.37
CA HIS A 229 -3.67 3.36 -1.27
C HIS A 229 -3.66 4.49 -0.23
N GLY A 230 -4.78 5.20 -0.06
CA GLY A 230 -4.94 6.23 0.97
C GLY A 230 -4.77 7.65 0.45
N LEU A 231 -4.64 7.87 -0.88
CA LEU A 231 -4.78 9.21 -1.47
C LEU A 231 -6.09 9.89 -1.05
N LEU A 232 -7.16 9.11 -0.96
CA LEU A 232 -8.40 9.49 -0.31
C LEU A 232 -8.63 8.59 0.91
N ALA A 233 -8.80 9.22 2.08
CA ALA A 233 -9.27 8.54 3.28
C ALA A 233 -10.70 8.95 3.64
N ILE A 234 -11.47 8.02 4.18
CA ILE A 234 -12.81 8.27 4.74
C ILE A 234 -12.76 7.83 6.19
N ILE A 235 -13.05 8.74 7.11
CA ILE A 235 -12.87 8.52 8.54
C ILE A 235 -14.19 8.77 9.25
N SER A 236 -14.69 7.73 9.91
CA SER A 236 -15.86 7.82 10.79
C SER A 236 -15.41 8.20 12.20
N THR A 237 -16.02 9.22 12.78
CA THR A 237 -15.67 9.71 14.11
C THR A 237 -16.90 10.17 14.90
N LYS A 238 -16.90 9.92 16.21
CA LYS A 238 -17.91 10.46 17.12
C LYS A 238 -17.71 11.96 17.26
N LYS A 239 -18.82 12.69 17.24
CA LYS A 239 -18.83 14.13 17.52
C LYS A 239 -18.55 14.38 19.00
N ARG A 240 -17.62 15.30 19.28
CA ARG A 240 -17.35 15.80 20.64
C ARG A 240 -17.84 17.22 20.84
N TYR A 241 -17.51 18.10 19.90
CA TYR A 241 -17.92 19.50 19.80
C TYR A 241 -17.67 19.99 18.36
N GLY A 242 -18.27 21.11 17.98
CA GLY A 242 -18.11 21.69 16.65
C GLY A 242 -16.66 21.95 16.26
N GLY A 243 -16.25 21.52 15.07
CA GLY A 243 -14.88 21.63 14.56
C GLY A 243 -13.93 20.48 14.95
N PHE A 244 -14.36 19.55 15.81
CA PHE A 244 -13.53 18.41 16.23
C PHE A 244 -13.10 17.51 15.06
N ALA A 245 -14.02 17.20 14.14
CA ALA A 245 -13.75 16.34 12.98
C ALA A 245 -12.59 16.86 12.10
N ARG A 246 -12.45 18.17 11.99
CA ARG A 246 -11.37 18.82 11.22
C ARG A 246 -10.00 18.62 11.87
N ALA A 247 -9.94 18.64 13.20
CA ALA A 247 -8.70 18.34 13.93
C ALA A 247 -8.27 16.89 13.70
N VAL A 248 -9.22 15.95 13.69
CA VAL A 248 -8.96 14.53 13.37
C VAL A 248 -8.47 14.39 11.91
N GLY A 249 -9.15 15.05 10.96
CA GLY A 249 -8.74 15.06 9.55
C GLY A 249 -7.33 15.64 9.33
N LEU A 250 -7.00 16.74 10.01
CA LEU A 250 -5.67 17.34 9.98
C LEU A 250 -4.62 16.39 10.58
N ARG A 251 -4.96 15.68 11.67
CA ARG A 251 -4.05 14.68 12.23
C ARG A 251 -3.81 13.53 11.26
N ALA A 252 -4.87 13.04 10.60
CA ALA A 252 -4.75 11.96 9.61
C ALA A 252 -3.70 12.30 8.55
N MET A 253 -3.68 13.54 8.06
CA MET A 253 -2.72 14.04 7.06
C MET A 253 -1.28 14.22 7.55
N THR A 254 -1.04 14.16 8.87
CA THR A 254 0.26 14.39 9.52
C THR A 254 0.76 13.17 10.30
N THR A 255 0.05 12.06 10.22
CA THR A 255 0.55 10.74 10.64
C THR A 255 1.72 10.30 9.74
N PRO A 256 2.62 9.41 10.19
CA PRO A 256 3.67 8.84 9.34
C PRO A 256 3.17 8.33 7.98
N HIS A 257 2.06 7.58 7.95
CA HIS A 257 1.47 7.11 6.69
C HIS A 257 0.76 8.24 5.93
N GLY A 258 -0.08 9.01 6.60
CA GLY A 258 -0.88 10.04 5.95
C GLY A 258 -0.11 11.26 5.46
N LEU A 259 1.13 11.47 5.94
CA LEU A 259 2.04 12.49 5.42
C LEU A 259 2.26 12.31 3.92
N GLY A 260 2.55 11.08 3.48
CA GLY A 260 2.78 10.75 2.07
C GLY A 260 1.50 10.39 1.29
N TYR A 261 0.45 9.89 1.96
CA TYR A 261 -0.70 9.34 1.24
C TYR A 261 -1.96 10.18 1.37
N VAL A 262 -2.42 10.53 2.57
CA VAL A 262 -3.71 11.21 2.78
C VAL A 262 -3.70 12.61 2.18
N LYS A 263 -4.13 12.73 0.92
CA LYS A 263 -4.28 13.98 0.17
C LYS A 263 -5.66 14.59 0.43
N MET A 264 -6.69 13.75 0.38
CA MET A 264 -8.05 14.12 0.70
C MET A 264 -8.56 13.28 1.87
N VAL A 265 -9.32 13.89 2.76
CA VAL A 265 -10.02 13.16 3.83
C VAL A 265 -11.48 13.59 3.91
N ILE A 266 -12.38 12.61 3.92
CA ILE A 266 -13.80 12.81 4.16
C ILE A 266 -14.09 12.37 5.59
N MET A 267 -14.54 13.32 6.43
CA MET A 267 -14.96 13.03 7.79
C MET A 267 -16.45 12.75 7.80
N VAL A 268 -16.86 11.62 8.37
CA VAL A 268 -18.28 11.23 8.50
C VAL A 268 -18.64 10.91 9.95
N ASP A 269 -19.93 10.97 10.25
CA ASP A 269 -20.47 10.64 11.57
C ASP A 269 -20.21 9.16 11.94
N GLU A 270 -20.34 8.87 13.24
CA GLU A 270 -20.17 7.52 13.81
C GLU A 270 -21.17 6.47 13.30
N ASP A 271 -22.27 6.91 12.69
CA ASP A 271 -23.33 6.08 12.11
C ASP A 271 -23.21 5.90 10.59
N VAL A 272 -22.19 6.49 9.97
CA VAL A 272 -21.85 6.32 8.55
C VAL A 272 -20.69 5.34 8.44
N ASP A 273 -20.92 4.22 7.76
CA ASP A 273 -19.88 3.24 7.47
C ASP A 273 -18.93 3.80 6.38
N PRO A 274 -17.64 4.04 6.66
CA PRO A 274 -16.71 4.58 5.68
C PRO A 274 -16.40 3.61 4.53
N PHE A 275 -16.77 2.33 4.64
CA PHE A 275 -16.68 1.34 3.57
C PHE A 275 -17.95 1.29 2.70
N ASN A 276 -19.02 1.97 3.10
CA ASN A 276 -20.27 2.07 2.35
C ASN A 276 -20.33 3.39 1.56
N LEU A 277 -19.79 3.38 0.34
CA LEU A 277 -19.74 4.58 -0.51
C LEU A 277 -21.09 5.27 -0.68
N PRO A 278 -22.23 4.58 -0.92
CA PRO A 278 -23.54 5.23 -0.93
C PRO A 278 -23.87 6.06 0.32
N GLN A 279 -23.55 5.58 1.52
CA GLN A 279 -23.76 6.34 2.76
C GLN A 279 -22.80 7.55 2.85
N VAL A 280 -21.55 7.39 2.43
CA VAL A 280 -20.58 8.49 2.39
C VAL A 280 -21.04 9.58 1.41
N MET A 281 -21.50 9.19 0.22
CA MET A 281 -22.03 10.13 -0.77
C MET A 281 -23.30 10.84 -0.28
N TRP A 282 -24.16 10.14 0.47
CA TRP A 282 -25.29 10.76 1.15
C TRP A 282 -24.81 11.82 2.16
N ALA A 283 -23.85 11.49 3.03
CA ALA A 283 -23.30 12.44 4.00
C ALA A 283 -22.72 13.67 3.29
N LEU A 284 -21.91 13.48 2.24
CA LEU A 284 -21.38 14.56 1.41
C LEU A 284 -22.49 15.45 0.83
N SER A 285 -23.51 14.84 0.23
CA SER A 285 -24.57 15.59 -0.47
C SER A 285 -25.53 16.34 0.46
N SER A 286 -25.69 15.87 1.70
CA SER A 286 -26.73 16.37 2.62
C SER A 286 -26.18 17.14 3.82
N LYS A 287 -24.90 16.96 4.18
CA LYS A 287 -24.31 17.55 5.39
C LYS A 287 -23.25 18.61 5.10
N VAL A 288 -22.61 18.57 3.93
CA VAL A 288 -21.51 19.49 3.57
C VAL A 288 -22.06 20.80 3.04
N ASN A 289 -21.67 21.91 3.66
CA ASN A 289 -21.75 23.24 3.07
C ASN A 289 -20.34 23.69 2.65
N PRO A 290 -20.04 23.77 1.34
CA PRO A 290 -18.69 24.07 0.85
C PRO A 290 -18.06 25.36 1.41
N ALA A 291 -18.87 26.36 1.76
CA ALA A 291 -18.37 27.62 2.31
C ALA A 291 -17.76 27.49 3.72
N GLY A 292 -18.13 26.43 4.46
CA GLY A 292 -17.68 26.21 5.83
C GLY A 292 -16.92 24.91 6.04
N ASP A 293 -17.19 23.87 5.26
CA ASP A 293 -16.79 22.49 5.55
C ASP A 293 -15.59 21.97 4.76
N LEU A 294 -15.01 22.82 3.91
CA LEU A 294 -13.79 22.54 3.18
C LEU A 294 -12.61 23.21 3.87
N VAL A 295 -11.63 22.42 4.30
CA VAL A 295 -10.34 22.94 4.81
C VAL A 295 -9.25 22.57 3.82
N GLN A 296 -8.75 23.57 3.09
CA GLN A 296 -7.64 23.41 2.17
C GLN A 296 -6.32 23.76 2.88
N LEU A 297 -5.34 22.88 2.75
CA LEU A 297 -3.98 23.04 3.27
C LEU A 297 -3.03 23.12 2.07
N PRO A 298 -2.50 24.30 1.74
CA PRO A 298 -1.72 24.46 0.52
C PRO A 298 -0.29 23.91 0.65
N ASN A 299 0.29 23.47 -0.46
CA ASN A 299 1.71 23.10 -0.58
C ASN A 299 2.21 22.06 0.44
N MET A 300 1.45 20.99 0.62
CA MET A 300 1.77 19.88 1.53
C MET A 300 2.45 18.73 0.79
N SER A 301 3.24 17.93 1.52
CA SER A 301 3.85 16.72 0.97
C SER A 301 2.80 15.66 0.61
N VAL A 302 3.05 14.95 -0.49
CA VAL A 302 2.34 13.74 -0.93
C VAL A 302 3.34 12.83 -1.64
N LEU A 303 2.94 11.60 -1.95
CA LEU A 303 3.75 10.66 -2.69
C LEU A 303 4.00 11.17 -4.12
N GLU A 304 5.20 10.96 -4.64
CA GLU A 304 5.59 11.50 -5.97
C GLU A 304 4.79 10.93 -7.15
N LEU A 305 4.14 9.78 -6.96
CA LEU A 305 3.30 9.14 -7.97
C LEU A 305 1.85 9.68 -7.97
N ASP A 306 1.48 10.63 -7.08
CA ASP A 306 0.20 11.34 -7.18
C ASP A 306 0.15 12.16 -8.49
N PRO A 307 -0.70 11.79 -9.45
CA PRO A 307 -0.74 12.45 -10.76
C PRO A 307 -1.25 13.90 -10.66
N GLY A 308 -1.95 14.25 -9.58
CA GLY A 308 -2.45 15.61 -9.36
C GLY A 308 -1.48 16.52 -8.62
N SER A 309 -0.25 16.07 -8.31
CA SER A 309 0.76 16.89 -7.61
C SER A 309 1.51 17.82 -8.57
N SER A 310 1.90 19.00 -8.09
CA SER A 310 2.63 20.01 -8.87
C SER A 310 3.44 20.95 -7.96
N PRO A 311 4.78 20.81 -7.88
CA PRO A 311 5.61 19.79 -8.52
C PRO A 311 5.34 18.39 -7.95
N ALA A 312 5.89 17.34 -8.57
CA ALA A 312 5.76 15.96 -8.10
C ALA A 312 6.08 15.85 -6.60
N GLY A 313 5.17 15.24 -5.83
CA GLY A 313 5.28 15.08 -4.38
C GLY A 313 4.83 16.27 -3.54
N ILE A 314 4.31 17.33 -4.16
CA ILE A 314 3.71 18.49 -3.49
C ILE A 314 2.30 18.75 -4.04
N THR A 315 1.31 18.84 -3.15
CA THR A 315 -0.08 19.13 -3.51
C THR A 315 -0.77 19.92 -2.39
N ASP A 316 -1.87 20.57 -2.72
CA ASP A 316 -2.82 20.99 -1.71
C ASP A 316 -3.58 19.77 -1.18
N LYS A 317 -3.79 19.73 0.13
CA LYS A 317 -4.62 18.71 0.80
C LYS A 317 -5.98 19.29 1.15
N LEU A 318 -7.00 18.43 1.19
CA LEU A 318 -8.39 18.84 1.43
C LEU A 318 -9.07 17.98 2.50
N ILE A 319 -9.60 18.62 3.52
CA ILE A 319 -10.52 18.00 4.48
C ILE A 319 -11.94 18.39 4.09
N ILE A 320 -12.82 17.41 3.98
CA ILE A 320 -14.26 17.58 3.76
C ILE A 320 -14.97 17.12 5.02
N ASP A 321 -15.53 18.07 5.77
CA ASP A 321 -16.28 17.80 7.00
C ASP A 321 -17.75 17.50 6.67
N ALA A 322 -18.08 16.21 6.53
CA ALA A 322 -19.45 15.73 6.31
C ALA A 322 -20.08 15.21 7.62
N THR A 323 -19.57 15.65 8.77
CA THR A 323 -20.16 15.32 10.08
C THR A 323 -21.34 16.23 10.38
N THR A 324 -22.25 15.77 11.22
CA THR A 324 -23.40 16.57 11.64
C THR A 324 -22.93 17.71 12.55
N PRO A 325 -23.20 18.99 12.23
CA PRO A 325 -22.85 20.11 13.08
C PRO A 325 -23.40 19.96 14.52
N VAL A 326 -22.52 20.17 15.50
CA VAL A 326 -22.86 20.20 16.93
C VAL A 326 -22.22 21.42 17.59
N ALA A 327 -22.80 21.86 18.71
CA ALA A 327 -22.34 23.05 19.43
C ALA A 327 -20.81 23.07 19.61
N PRO A 328 -20.15 24.23 19.41
CA PRO A 328 -20.73 25.55 19.11
C PRO A 328 -21.10 25.76 17.64
N ASP A 329 -20.88 24.79 16.74
CA ASP A 329 -21.37 24.87 15.36
C ASP A 329 -22.89 24.68 15.34
N ASN A 330 -23.59 25.65 14.74
CA ASN A 330 -25.05 25.72 14.73
C ASN A 330 -25.62 25.79 13.31
N ARG A 331 -24.83 25.40 12.30
CA ARG A 331 -25.26 25.41 10.90
C ARG A 331 -26.21 24.25 10.60
N GLY A 332 -27.17 24.51 9.73
CA GLY A 332 -28.14 23.52 9.24
C GLY A 332 -29.20 23.10 10.27
N HIS A 333 -30.13 22.25 9.84
CA HIS A 333 -31.26 21.77 10.64
C HIS A 333 -31.27 20.25 10.68
N TYR A 334 -30.43 19.67 11.55
CA TYR A 334 -30.24 18.21 11.66
C TYR A 334 -30.93 17.59 12.89
N SER A 335 -31.79 18.35 13.58
CA SER A 335 -32.45 17.91 14.82
C SER A 335 -33.59 16.91 14.61
N GLN A 336 -33.97 16.61 13.37
CA GLN A 336 -35.10 15.74 13.01
C GLN A 336 -34.69 14.69 11.98
N PRO A 337 -33.83 13.71 12.35
CA PRO A 337 -33.47 12.63 11.44
C PRO A 337 -34.69 11.74 11.16
N VAL A 338 -34.79 11.23 9.93
CA VAL A 338 -35.72 10.15 9.60
C VAL A 338 -35.15 8.87 10.22
N VAL A 339 -35.95 8.19 11.03
CA VAL A 339 -35.62 6.91 11.64
C VAL A 339 -36.63 5.85 11.23
N ASP A 340 -36.14 4.65 10.95
CA ASP A 340 -37.00 3.51 10.67
C ASP A 340 -37.91 3.22 11.87
N LEU A 341 -39.14 2.77 11.60
CA LEU A 341 -40.03 2.27 12.64
C LEU A 341 -39.44 1.00 13.28
N PRO A 342 -39.69 0.73 14.58
CA PRO A 342 -39.20 -0.47 15.26
C PRO A 342 -39.53 -1.79 14.53
N GLU A 343 -40.67 -1.84 13.85
CA GLU A 343 -41.16 -3.01 13.11
C GLU A 343 -40.60 -3.15 11.68
N THR A 344 -39.79 -2.20 11.18
CA THR A 344 -39.32 -2.17 9.78
C THR A 344 -38.61 -3.45 9.39
N LYS A 345 -37.74 -3.98 10.26
CA LYS A 345 -37.03 -5.25 10.02
C LYS A 345 -37.98 -6.43 9.86
N ALA A 346 -38.99 -6.54 10.73
CA ALA A 346 -39.98 -7.62 10.67
C ALA A 346 -40.81 -7.55 9.38
N TRP A 347 -41.16 -6.34 8.92
CA TRP A 347 -41.82 -6.15 7.64
C TRP A 347 -40.94 -6.52 6.45
N ALA A 348 -39.65 -6.14 6.47
CA ALA A 348 -38.71 -6.49 5.40
C ALA A 348 -38.55 -8.01 5.26
N GLU A 349 -38.42 -8.73 6.38
CA GLU A 349 -38.35 -10.19 6.41
C GLU A 349 -39.64 -10.81 5.85
N LYS A 350 -40.81 -10.35 6.30
CA LYS A 350 -42.12 -10.83 5.84
C LYS A 350 -42.32 -10.62 4.34
N LEU A 351 -41.99 -9.44 3.83
CA LEU A 351 -42.10 -9.11 2.40
C LEU A 351 -41.12 -9.94 1.56
N THR A 352 -39.90 -10.15 2.04
CA THR A 352 -38.90 -10.99 1.35
C THR A 352 -39.36 -12.44 1.27
N ALA A 353 -39.90 -12.99 2.36
CA ALA A 353 -40.48 -14.34 2.37
C ALA A 353 -41.66 -14.47 1.40
N MET A 354 -42.56 -13.47 1.36
CA MET A 354 -43.67 -13.43 0.41
C MET A 354 -43.21 -13.38 -1.06
N LEU A 355 -42.11 -12.68 -1.36
CA LEU A 355 -41.51 -12.65 -2.70
C LEU A 355 -40.88 -13.99 -3.08
N ALA A 356 -40.17 -14.63 -2.14
CA ALA A 356 -39.57 -15.94 -2.36
C ALA A 356 -40.63 -17.01 -2.63
N ALA A 357 -41.75 -16.98 -1.92
CA ALA A 357 -42.87 -17.92 -2.09
C ALA A 357 -43.69 -17.72 -3.39
N ARG A 358 -43.40 -16.67 -4.17
CA ARG A 358 -44.00 -16.45 -5.51
C ARG A 358 -43.21 -17.09 -6.65
N LYS A 359 -41.97 -17.52 -6.41
CA LYS A 359 -41.18 -18.34 -7.34
C LYS A 359 -41.50 -19.81 -7.11
#